data_AF-A0A7C2MW06-F1
#
_entry.id   AF-A0A7C2MW06-F1
#
_cell.length_a   1.000
_cell.length_b   1.000
_cell.length_c   1.000
_cell.angle_alpha   90.00
_cell.angle_beta   90.00
_cell.angle_gamma   90.00
#
_symmetry.space_group_name_H-M   'P 1'
#
loop_
_entity.id
_entity.type
_entity.pdbx_description
1 polymer ?
#
loop_
_entity_poly.entity_id
_entity_poly.type
_entity_poly.pdbx_seq_one_letter_code
_entity_poly.pdbx_strand_id
1 'polypeptide(L)'
;MISLAPSLAASLIHRIDNILLRKALPHLENMLKIKEVSLKTIESIFRKAARLGALKHLDPEERSMLTALIAYLKKYGRIRSEALIKIVKRIYAKIEAHSQRGRAILIGILLKLRQGKEIEDLEELLVEGLQFINRPITYRAL
;
A
#
# COMPACT_ATOMS: atom_id res chain seq x y z
N MET A 1 -7.79 -38.26 20.73
CA MET A 1 -7.03 -37.19 20.04
C MET A 1 -7.99 -36.10 19.64
N ILE A 2 -8.00 -34.98 20.36
CA ILE A 2 -8.88 -33.85 20.05
C ILE A 2 -8.29 -33.14 18.82
N SER A 3 -8.95 -33.29 17.68
CA SER A 3 -8.68 -32.49 16.49
C SER A 3 -8.91 -31.02 16.86
N LEU A 4 -7.84 -30.23 16.88
CA LEU A 4 -7.95 -28.77 16.87
C LEU A 4 -8.75 -28.41 15.61
N ALA A 5 -9.95 -27.86 15.80
CA ALA A 5 -10.84 -27.50 14.71
C ALA A 5 -10.08 -26.66 13.65
N PRO A 6 -10.31 -26.86 12.35
CA PRO A 6 -9.68 -26.06 11.29
C PRO A 6 -9.85 -24.55 11.49
N SER A 7 -10.92 -24.13 12.18
CA SER A 7 -11.20 -22.75 12.57
C SER A 7 -10.24 -22.18 13.60
N LEU A 8 -9.75 -23.00 14.55
CA LEU A 8 -8.76 -22.63 15.56
C LEU A 8 -7.34 -22.61 14.99
N ALA A 9 -7.02 -23.54 14.08
CA ALA A 9 -5.81 -23.46 13.27
C ALA A 9 -5.83 -22.20 12.40
N ALA A 10 -6.96 -21.88 11.75
CA ALA A 10 -7.15 -20.65 10.98
C ALA A 10 -7.06 -19.36 11.83
N SER A 11 -7.36 -19.41 13.14
CA SER A 11 -7.18 -18.26 14.03
C SER A 11 -5.73 -18.06 14.51
N LEU A 12 -4.94 -19.13 14.55
CA LEU A 12 -3.50 -19.09 14.87
C LEU A 12 -2.63 -18.81 13.64
N ILE A 13 -3.20 -18.94 12.45
CA ILE A 13 -2.51 -18.61 11.22
C ILE A 13 -2.69 -17.12 10.94
N HIS A 14 -1.59 -16.36 11.03
CA HIS A 14 -1.51 -14.94 10.79
C HIS A 14 -2.41 -14.46 9.63
N ARG A 15 -3.55 -13.85 9.97
CA ARG A 15 -4.05 -12.74 9.15
C ARG A 15 -2.93 -11.71 9.21
N ILE A 16 -2.35 -11.36 8.06
CA ILE A 16 -1.37 -10.28 8.02
C ILE A 16 -2.11 -9.03 8.48
N ASP A 17 -1.86 -8.64 9.72
CA ASP A 17 -2.59 -7.57 10.36
C ASP A 17 -2.33 -6.27 9.61
N ASN A 18 -3.36 -5.43 9.50
CA ASN A 18 -3.22 -4.10 8.93
C ASN A 18 -2.13 -3.28 9.67
N ILE A 19 -1.85 -3.62 10.93
CA ILE A 19 -0.78 -3.02 11.73
C ILE A 19 0.60 -3.38 11.17
N LEU A 20 0.83 -4.63 10.76
CA LEU A 20 2.09 -5.06 10.15
C LEU A 20 2.30 -4.40 8.79
N LEU A 21 1.25 -4.36 7.96
CA LEU A 21 1.32 -3.68 6.65
C LEU A 21 1.66 -2.19 6.78
N ARG A 22 1.21 -1.53 7.84
CA ARG A 22 1.56 -0.12 8.12
C ARG A 22 3.06 0.10 8.30
N LYS A 23 3.80 -0.88 8.83
CA LYS A 23 5.26 -0.79 8.98
C LYS A 23 5.99 -0.79 7.63
N ALA A 24 5.40 -1.40 6.61
CA ALA A 24 5.96 -1.46 5.26
C ALA A 24 5.60 -0.25 4.38
N LEU A 25 4.63 0.59 4.78
CA LEU A 25 4.19 1.75 4.00
C LEU A 25 5.31 2.75 3.65
N PRO A 26 6.23 3.10 4.58
CA PRO A 26 7.30 4.06 4.26
C PRO A 26 8.24 3.55 3.16
N HIS A 27 8.47 2.24 3.07
CA HIS A 27 9.28 1.65 2.01
C HIS A 27 8.55 1.76 0.67
N LEU A 28 7.26 1.41 0.62
CA LEU A 28 6.46 1.58 -0.59
C LEU A 28 6.41 3.05 -1.03
N GLU A 29 6.25 4.00 -0.10
CA GLU A 29 6.27 5.44 -0.37
C GLU A 29 7.53 5.86 -1.16
N ASN A 30 8.70 5.40 -0.71
CA ASN A 30 9.99 5.73 -1.32
C ASN A 30 10.12 5.15 -2.74
N MET A 31 9.57 3.96 -2.98
CA MET A 31 9.60 3.29 -4.29
C MET A 31 8.63 3.89 -5.31
N LEU A 32 7.65 4.69 -4.89
CA LEU A 32 6.69 5.32 -5.81
C LEU A 32 7.39 6.34 -6.71
N LYS A 33 7.26 6.13 -8.03
CA LYS A 33 7.86 6.99 -9.07
C LYS A 33 7.00 8.23 -9.37
N ILE A 34 6.68 9.03 -8.35
CA ILE A 34 6.01 10.34 -8.50
C ILE A 34 7.07 11.44 -8.48
N LYS A 35 7.29 12.10 -9.62
CA LYS A 35 8.26 13.21 -9.79
C LYS A 35 7.62 14.60 -9.76
N GLU A 36 6.34 14.70 -10.09
CA GLU A 36 5.56 15.93 -10.04
C GLU A 36 4.09 15.61 -9.73
N VAL A 37 3.40 16.60 -9.16
CA VAL A 37 1.97 16.53 -8.85
C VAL A 37 1.23 17.26 -9.96
N SER A 38 0.60 16.50 -10.86
CA SER A 38 -0.22 17.00 -11.96
C SER A 38 -1.68 16.59 -11.79
N LEU A 39 -2.59 17.26 -12.49
CA LEU A 39 -4.02 16.91 -12.46
C LEU A 39 -4.24 15.43 -12.80
N LYS A 40 -3.57 14.93 -13.85
CA LYS A 40 -3.64 13.52 -14.27
C LYS A 40 -3.22 12.56 -13.16
N THR A 41 -2.13 12.88 -12.45
CA THR A 41 -1.64 12.06 -11.32
C THR A 41 -2.68 12.01 -10.21
N ILE A 42 -3.19 13.16 -9.76
CA ILE A 42 -4.14 13.21 -8.64
C ILE A 42 -5.49 12.59 -9.02
N GLU A 43 -6.02 12.83 -10.22
CA GLU A 43 -7.26 12.18 -10.67
C GLU A 43 -7.12 10.67 -10.81
N SER A 44 -5.94 10.18 -11.22
CA SER A 44 -5.66 8.73 -11.25
C SER A 44 -5.69 8.12 -9.85
N ILE A 45 -5.02 8.78 -8.89
CA ILE A 45 -5.00 8.39 -7.48
C ILE A 45 -6.42 8.39 -6.90
N PHE A 46 -7.17 9.47 -7.11
CA PHE A 46 -8.53 9.62 -6.61
C PHE A 46 -9.48 8.56 -7.18
N ARG A 47 -9.46 8.35 -8.50
CA ARG A 47 -10.26 7.29 -9.16
C ARG A 47 -9.88 5.91 -8.65
N LYS A 48 -8.60 5.62 -8.45
CA LYS A 48 -8.16 4.35 -7.88
C LYS A 48 -8.67 4.19 -6.44
N ALA A 49 -8.57 5.22 -5.62
CA ALA A 49 -9.10 5.19 -4.26
C ALA A 49 -10.60 4.94 -4.22
N ALA A 50 -11.37 5.56 -5.12
CA ALA A 50 -12.81 5.34 -5.26
C ALA A 50 -13.12 3.88 -5.65
N ARG A 51 -12.45 3.33 -6.68
CA ARG A 51 -12.64 1.94 -7.11
C ARG A 51 -12.33 0.91 -6.02
N LEU A 52 -11.32 1.18 -5.20
CA LEU A 52 -10.91 0.30 -4.09
C LEU A 52 -11.74 0.52 -2.82
N GLY A 53 -12.64 1.52 -2.79
CA GLY A 53 -13.30 1.95 -1.56
C GLY A 53 -12.31 2.47 -0.50
N ALA A 54 -11.10 2.89 -0.90
CA ALA A 54 -10.03 3.32 0.00
C ALA A 54 -10.22 4.74 0.52
N LEU A 55 -11.06 5.56 -0.11
CA LEU A 55 -11.32 6.94 0.33
C LEU A 55 -11.78 7.01 1.79
N LYS A 56 -12.64 6.09 2.25
CA LYS A 56 -13.13 6.06 3.64
C LYS A 56 -12.06 5.69 4.68
N HIS A 57 -10.89 5.23 4.24
CA HIS A 57 -9.76 4.85 5.08
C HIS A 57 -8.66 5.92 5.12
N LEU A 58 -8.83 7.00 4.35
CA LEU A 58 -7.99 8.19 4.44
C LEU A 58 -8.52 9.13 5.51
N ASP A 59 -7.61 9.84 6.18
CA ASP A 59 -7.98 10.85 7.17
C ASP A 59 -8.72 12.02 6.47
N PRO A 60 -9.61 12.76 7.18
CA PRO A 60 -10.32 13.90 6.59
C PRO A 60 -9.42 14.90 5.86
N GLU A 61 -8.24 15.18 6.41
CA GLU A 61 -7.24 16.08 5.86
C GLU A 61 -6.68 15.56 4.53
N GLU A 62 -6.42 14.26 4.44
CA GLU A 62 -5.88 13.63 3.23
C GLU A 62 -6.90 13.65 2.08
N ARG A 63 -8.17 13.38 2.38
CA ARG A 63 -9.26 13.47 1.39
C ARG A 63 -9.46 14.90 0.91
N SER A 64 -9.43 15.85 1.85
CA SER A 64 -9.58 17.27 1.54
C SER A 64 -8.42 17.76 0.68
N MET A 65 -7.18 17.33 0.99
CA MET A 65 -5.99 17.63 0.20
C MET A 65 -6.12 17.13 -1.24
N LEU A 66 -6.53 15.88 -1.47
CA LEU A 66 -6.74 15.36 -2.83
C LEU A 66 -7.77 16.20 -3.61
N THR A 67 -8.87 16.58 -2.95
CA THR A 67 -9.94 17.37 -3.58
C THR A 67 -9.47 18.79 -3.90
N ALA A 68 -8.77 19.43 -2.97
CA ALA A 68 -8.20 20.77 -3.13
C ALA A 68 -7.14 20.79 -4.25
N LEU A 69 -6.29 19.76 -4.33
CA LEU A 69 -5.31 19.61 -5.40
C LEU A 69 -5.98 19.47 -6.76
N ILE A 70 -7.07 18.71 -6.89
CA ILE A 70 -7.82 18.64 -8.16
C ILE A 70 -8.30 20.03 -8.59
N ALA A 71 -8.92 20.78 -7.67
CA ALA A 71 -9.42 22.12 -7.96
C ALA A 71 -8.28 23.09 -8.35
N TYR A 72 -7.18 23.07 -7.61
CA TYR A 72 -6.01 23.89 -7.89
C TYR A 72 -5.36 23.54 -9.24
N LEU A 73 -5.11 22.26 -9.50
CA LEU A 73 -4.37 21.81 -10.69
C LEU A 73 -5.17 22.02 -11.98
N LYS A 74 -6.51 22.06 -11.92
CA LYS A 74 -7.34 22.49 -13.06
C LYS A 74 -7.02 23.90 -13.55
N LYS A 75 -6.58 24.79 -12.64
CA LYS A 75 -6.25 26.19 -12.95
C LYS A 75 -4.75 26.41 -13.18
N TYR A 76 -3.90 25.72 -12.42
CA TYR A 76 -2.45 26.02 -12.35
C TYR A 76 -1.54 24.91 -12.91
N GLY A 77 -2.11 23.77 -13.35
CA GLY A 77 -1.38 22.73 -14.08
C GLY A 77 -0.63 21.73 -13.20
N ARG A 78 0.59 22.08 -12.74
CA ARG A 78 1.50 21.15 -12.03
C ARG A 78 2.29 21.78 -10.89
N ILE A 79 2.66 20.96 -9.90
CA ILE A 79 3.46 21.35 -8.73
C ILE A 79 4.66 20.41 -8.59
N ARG A 80 5.85 20.99 -8.32
CA ARG A 80 7.11 20.25 -8.11
C ARG A 80 7.67 20.35 -6.68
N SER A 81 6.87 20.82 -5.73
CA SER A 81 7.25 20.86 -4.32
C SER A 81 7.54 19.46 -3.80
N GLU A 82 8.75 19.23 -3.29
CA GLU A 82 9.16 17.95 -2.71
C GLU A 82 8.31 17.55 -1.51
N ALA A 83 7.98 18.52 -0.65
CA ALA A 83 7.10 18.30 0.49
C ALA A 83 5.71 17.80 0.04
N LEU A 84 5.14 18.41 -1.00
CA LEU A 84 3.86 17.97 -1.53
C LEU A 84 3.96 16.60 -2.19
N ILE A 85 5.03 16.33 -2.96
CA ILE A 85 5.27 15.03 -3.57
C ILE A 85 5.31 13.94 -2.49
N LYS A 86 6.01 14.19 -1.38
CA LYS A 86 6.10 13.26 -0.24
C LYS A 86 4.72 12.98 0.36
N ILE A 87 3.93 14.03 0.61
CA ILE A 87 2.54 13.89 1.11
C ILE A 87 1.70 13.06 0.14
N VAL A 88 1.75 13.34 -1.16
CA VAL A 88 0.99 12.61 -2.18
C VAL A 88 1.43 11.15 -2.27
N LYS A 89 2.74 10.86 -2.21
CA LYS A 89 3.27 9.49 -2.17
C LYS A 89 2.75 8.73 -0.95
N ARG A 90 2.74 9.36 0.23
CA ARG A 90 2.21 8.76 1.47
C ARG A 90 0.72 8.40 1.35
N ILE A 91 -0.09 9.34 0.86
CA ILE A 91 -1.52 9.11 0.60
C ILE A 91 -1.69 7.97 -0.42
N TYR A 92 -0.89 7.97 -1.48
CA TYR A 92 -0.98 6.93 -2.50
C TYR A 92 -0.57 5.55 -1.98
N ALA A 93 0.47 5.45 -1.16
CA ALA A 93 0.87 4.20 -0.51
C ALA A 93 -0.24 3.65 0.41
N LYS A 94 -0.93 4.51 1.17
CA LYS A 94 -2.13 4.13 1.94
C LYS A 94 -3.22 3.55 1.02
N ILE A 95 -3.48 4.18 -0.12
CA ILE A 95 -4.46 3.68 -1.11
C ILE A 95 -4.02 2.33 -1.71
N GLU A 96 -2.74 2.17 -2.06
CA GLU A 96 -2.19 0.92 -2.60
C GLU A 96 -2.39 -0.27 -1.65
N ALA A 97 -2.33 -0.04 -0.33
CA ALA A 97 -2.57 -1.06 0.69
C ALA A 97 -3.97 -1.69 0.64
N HIS A 98 -4.92 -1.08 -0.08
CA HIS A 98 -6.25 -1.64 -0.32
C HIS A 98 -6.36 -2.43 -1.64
N SER A 99 -5.31 -2.43 -2.47
CA SER A 99 -5.27 -3.22 -3.70
C SER A 99 -4.57 -4.56 -3.49
N GLN A 100 -4.94 -5.59 -4.25
CA GLN A 100 -4.24 -6.89 -4.18
C GLN A 100 -2.75 -6.75 -4.52
N ARG A 101 -2.42 -6.01 -5.59
CA ARG A 101 -1.03 -5.73 -6.00
C ARG A 101 -0.24 -5.01 -4.91
N GLY A 102 -0.79 -3.93 -4.36
CA GLY A 102 -0.11 -3.16 -3.31
C GLY A 102 0.05 -3.96 -2.03
N ARG A 103 -0.94 -4.77 -1.64
CA ARG A 103 -0.81 -5.71 -0.51
C ARG A 103 0.30 -6.74 -0.74
N ALA A 104 0.38 -7.32 -1.93
CA ALA A 104 1.45 -8.25 -2.27
C ALA A 104 2.83 -7.56 -2.14
N ILE A 105 3.00 -6.35 -2.70
CA ILE A 105 4.26 -5.60 -2.56
C ILE A 105 4.60 -5.34 -1.09
N LEU A 106 3.62 -4.89 -0.28
CA LEU A 106 3.84 -4.66 1.16
C LEU A 106 4.24 -5.94 1.91
N ILE A 107 3.71 -7.10 1.51
CA ILE A 107 4.10 -8.39 2.06
C ILE A 107 5.53 -8.76 1.64
N GLY A 108 5.89 -8.56 0.37
CA GLY A 108 7.26 -8.72 -0.10
C GLY A 108 8.24 -7.87 0.71
N ILE A 109 7.88 -6.61 0.97
CA ILE A 109 8.67 -5.70 1.82
C ILE A 109 8.87 -6.30 3.22
N LEU A 110 7.80 -6.79 3.86
CA LEU A 110 7.90 -7.41 5.18
C LEU A 110 8.79 -8.66 5.17
N LEU A 111 8.73 -9.47 4.11
CA LEU A 111 9.57 -10.65 3.96
C LEU A 111 11.05 -10.29 3.82
N LYS A 112 11.38 -9.29 2.99
CA LYS A 112 12.75 -8.78 2.87
C LYS A 112 13.28 -8.22 4.18
N LEU A 113 12.48 -7.40 4.88
CA LEU A 113 12.84 -6.84 6.19
C LEU A 113 13.15 -7.94 7.20
N ARG A 114 12.33 -8.98 7.27
CA ARG A 114 12.58 -10.13 8.16
C ARG A 114 13.86 -10.88 7.82
N GLN A 115 14.15 -11.02 6.53
CA GLN A 115 15.36 -11.69 6.04
C GLN A 115 16.63 -10.82 6.18
N GLY A 116 16.50 -9.56 6.62
CA GLY A 116 17.62 -8.61 6.63
C GLY A 116 18.14 -8.29 5.23
N LYS A 117 17.29 -8.41 4.21
CA LYS A 117 17.63 -8.15 2.80
C LYS A 117 17.20 -6.74 2.38
N GLU A 118 17.88 -6.22 1.37
CA GLU A 118 17.58 -4.93 0.77
C GLU A 118 16.23 -4.93 0.03
N ILE A 119 15.63 -3.75 -0.07
CA ILE A 119 14.32 -3.50 -0.69
C ILE A 119 14.55 -2.62 -1.92
N GLU A 120 14.71 -3.24 -3.08
CA GLU A 120 15.19 -2.52 -4.27
C GLU A 120 14.17 -2.49 -5.40
N ASP A 121 13.57 -3.63 -5.73
CA ASP A 121 12.73 -3.78 -6.92
C ASP A 121 11.26 -4.08 -6.62
N LEU A 122 10.35 -3.33 -7.26
CA LEU A 122 8.91 -3.47 -7.04
C LEU A 122 8.33 -4.76 -7.64
N GLU A 123 8.91 -5.28 -8.72
CA GLU A 123 8.46 -6.51 -9.37
C GLU A 123 8.89 -7.73 -8.55
N GLU A 124 10.11 -7.74 -8.03
CA GLU A 124 10.59 -8.77 -7.11
C GLU A 124 9.73 -8.84 -5.85
N LEU A 125 9.48 -7.70 -5.19
CA LEU A 125 8.62 -7.65 -3.99
C LEU A 125 7.19 -8.10 -4.29
N LEU A 126 6.68 -7.78 -5.48
CA LEU A 126 5.37 -8.25 -5.92
C LEU A 126 5.36 -9.78 -6.07
N VAL A 127 6.38 -10.36 -6.72
CA VAL A 127 6.51 -11.81 -6.90
C VAL A 127 6.63 -12.52 -5.55
N GLU A 128 7.52 -12.08 -4.68
CA GLU A 128 7.68 -12.66 -3.34
C GLU A 128 6.39 -12.58 -2.53
N GLY A 129 5.73 -11.42 -2.54
CA GLY A 129 4.46 -11.21 -1.88
C GLY A 129 3.34 -12.10 -2.40
N LEU A 130 3.22 -12.25 -3.72
CA LEU A 130 2.24 -13.15 -4.35
C LEU A 130 2.52 -14.61 -4.01
N GLN A 131 3.78 -15.04 -4.07
CA GLN A 131 4.18 -16.39 -3.67
C GLN A 131 3.80 -16.66 -2.21
N PHE A 132 4.02 -15.69 -1.32
CA PHE A 132 3.62 -15.82 0.08
C PHE A 132 2.09 -15.89 0.26
N ILE A 133 1.34 -15.01 -0.41
CA ILE A 133 -0.13 -15.03 -0.37
C ILE A 133 -0.66 -16.37 -0.91
N ASN A 134 0.00 -16.98 -1.89
CA ASN A 134 -0.47 -18.22 -2.51
C ASN A 134 -0.08 -19.49 -1.74
N ARG A 135 0.83 -19.41 -0.76
CA ARG A 135 1.14 -20.57 0.11
C ARG A 135 -0.09 -20.98 0.91
N PRO A 136 -0.27 -22.28 1.22
CA PRO A 136 -1.31 -22.69 2.15
C PRO A 136 -1.12 -21.94 3.47
N ILE A 137 -2.25 -21.59 4.09
CA ILE A 137 -2.34 -20.71 5.25
C ILE A 137 -1.34 -21.20 6.32
N THR A 138 -1.30 -22.50 6.62
CA THR A 138 -0.35 -23.14 7.57
C THR A 138 1.14 -22.85 7.34
N TYR A 139 1.56 -22.48 6.14
CA TYR A 139 2.95 -22.19 5.78
C TYR A 139 3.25 -20.68 5.65
N ARG A 140 2.30 -19.81 6.01
CA ARG A 140 2.46 -18.35 6.01
C ARG A 140 2.99 -17.86 7.36
N ALA A 141 4.24 -18.19 7.66
CA ALA A 141 4.94 -17.62 8.81
C ALA A 141 5.58 -16.29 8.39
N LEU A 142 5.10 -15.18 8.93
CA LEU A 142 5.69 -13.83 8.80
C LEU A 142 6.34 -13.40 10.11
#